data_AF-A0A818K023-F1
#
_entry.id   AF-A0A818K023-F1
#
_cell.length_a   1.000
_cell.length_b   1.000
_cell.length_c   1.000
_cell.angle_alpha   90.00
_cell.angle_beta   90.00
_cell.angle_gamma   90.00
#
_symmetry.space_group_name_H-M   'P 1'
#
loop_
_entity.id
_entity.type
_entity.pdbx_description
1 polymer ?
#
loop_
_entity_poly.entity_id
_entity_poly.type
_entity_poly.pdbx_seq_one_letter_code
_entity_poly.pdbx_strand_id
1 'polypeptide(L)'
;MSLTRDKPSFLISNKGKLLLVLNNIFYKKKTKKRKQRKYWVCQTKGCSVYVHTSLKDVVLKVTRDHNHLPHPENIQLKQFRTKVKERAMKETTPIIKIYEEEVISSQMPPETLAIMPLARELLKERAMKETTPIIKIYEEEVISSQMPPETLAIMPLARELRKNNT
;
A
#
# COMPACT_ATOMS: atom_id res chain seq x y z
N MET A 1 -35.33 13.57 1.85
CA MET A 1 -34.18 12.87 2.45
C MET A 1 -32.95 13.75 2.25
N SER A 2 -32.48 14.36 3.34
CA SER A 2 -31.40 15.35 3.34
C SER A 2 -30.07 14.67 3.02
N LEU A 3 -29.47 14.99 1.87
CA LEU A 3 -28.09 14.60 1.55
C LEU A 3 -27.18 15.32 2.54
N THR A 4 -26.75 14.62 3.61
CA THR A 4 -25.61 15.06 4.40
C THR A 4 -24.45 15.27 3.41
N ARG A 5 -23.97 16.51 3.30
CA ARG A 5 -22.84 16.83 2.43
C ARG A 5 -21.60 16.23 3.06
N ASP A 6 -21.36 14.95 2.81
CA ASP A 6 -20.17 14.27 3.29
C ASP A 6 -18.94 15.01 2.78
N LYS A 7 -18.08 15.40 3.72
CA LYS A 7 -16.91 16.23 3.44
C LYS A 7 -15.91 15.41 2.63
N PRO A 8 -15.45 15.89 1.46
CA PRO A 8 -14.42 15.19 0.70
C PRO A 8 -13.11 15.19 1.50
N SER A 9 -12.42 14.04 1.51
CA SER A 9 -11.06 13.91 2.03
C SER A 9 -10.12 13.42 0.93
N PHE A 10 -8.82 13.58 1.14
CA PHE A 10 -7.82 13.26 0.13
C PHE A 10 -6.73 12.35 0.71
N LEU A 11 -6.32 11.36 -0.06
CA LEU A 11 -5.24 10.44 0.29
C LEU A 11 -4.29 10.25 -0.88
N ILE A 12 -3.05 9.86 -0.59
CA ILE A 12 -2.04 9.62 -1.61
C ILE A 12 -2.03 8.12 -1.95
N SER A 13 -2.04 7.78 -3.24
CA SER A 13 -1.89 6.40 -3.71
C SER A 13 -0.45 5.91 -3.54
N ASN A 14 -0.24 4.59 -3.60
CA ASN A 14 1.11 4.00 -3.54
C ASN A 14 2.06 4.53 -4.65
N LYS A 15 1.50 5.08 -5.74
CA LYS A 15 2.23 5.70 -6.86
C LYS A 15 2.34 7.23 -6.73
N GLY A 16 2.09 7.80 -5.55
CA GLY A 16 2.15 9.26 -5.30
C GLY A 16 0.98 10.07 -5.86
N LYS A 17 0.03 9.47 -6.57
CA LYS A 17 -1.12 10.19 -7.14
C LYS A 17 -2.21 10.45 -6.09
N LEU A 18 -2.76 11.66 -6.09
CA LEU A 18 -3.87 12.05 -5.22
C LEU A 18 -5.16 11.27 -5.53
N LEU A 19 -5.84 10.81 -4.50
CA LEU A 19 -7.14 10.18 -4.53
C LEU A 19 -8.13 11.01 -3.72
N LEU A 20 -9.34 11.13 -4.25
CA LEU A 20 -10.48 11.68 -3.52
C LEU A 20 -11.16 10.52 -2.78
N VAL A 21 -11.53 10.77 -1.53
CA VAL A 21 -12.35 9.87 -0.70
C VAL A 21 -13.66 10.58 -0.40
N LEU A 22 -14.75 9.95 -0.81
CA LEU A 22 -16.11 10.44 -0.58
C LEU A 22 -16.99 9.22 -0.31
N ASN A 23 -17.79 9.26 0.75
CA ASN A 23 -18.72 8.20 1.16
C ASN A 23 -18.05 6.82 1.25
N ASN A 24 -16.87 6.77 1.86
CA ASN A 24 -16.05 5.57 1.99
C ASN A 24 -15.67 4.87 0.67
N ILE A 25 -15.54 5.66 -0.42
CA ILE A 25 -15.14 5.17 -1.75
C ILE A 25 -13.96 5.99 -2.28
N PHE A 26 -13.01 5.30 -2.91
CA PHE A 26 -11.87 5.92 -3.59
C PHE A 26 -12.20 6.36 -5.00
N TYR A 27 -11.76 7.56 -5.36
CA TYR A 27 -11.82 8.09 -6.71
C TYR A 27 -10.45 8.53 -7.22
N LYS A 28 -10.19 8.19 -8.47
CA LYS A 28 -8.98 8.58 -9.21
C LYS A 28 -9.26 9.83 -10.04
N LYS A 29 -8.37 10.82 -9.93
CA LYS A 29 -8.41 11.99 -10.81
C LYS A 29 -8.20 11.55 -12.26
N LYS A 30 -9.04 12.00 -13.18
CA LYS A 30 -8.74 11.97 -14.62
C LYS A 30 -8.56 13.38 -15.13
N THR A 31 -7.65 13.52 -16.08
CA THR A 31 -7.46 14.75 -16.82
C THR A 31 -8.57 14.86 -17.86
N LYS A 32 -9.46 15.84 -17.71
CA LYS A 32 -10.38 16.29 -18.77
C LYS A 32 -10.04 17.75 -19.10
N LYS A 33 -10.17 18.15 -20.37
CA LYS A 33 -9.87 19.50 -20.88
C LYS A 33 -10.88 20.58 -20.44
N ARG A 34 -11.47 20.50 -19.24
CA ARG A 34 -12.40 21.52 -18.72
C ARG A 34 -11.71 22.33 -17.64
N LYS A 35 -11.44 23.61 -17.93
CA LYS A 35 -10.53 24.47 -17.14
C LYS A 35 -10.95 24.75 -15.69
N GLN A 36 -12.22 24.53 -15.32
CA GLN A 36 -12.76 25.03 -14.04
C GLN A 36 -13.18 23.96 -13.03
N ARG A 37 -13.02 22.66 -13.32
CA ARG A 37 -13.47 21.57 -12.42
C ARG A 37 -12.54 20.36 -12.50
N LYS A 38 -12.32 19.68 -11.38
CA LYS A 38 -11.59 18.41 -11.31
C LYS A 38 -12.59 17.27 -11.54
N TYR A 39 -12.17 16.27 -12.33
CA TYR A 39 -12.97 15.09 -12.65
C TYR A 39 -12.38 13.86 -11.98
N TRP A 40 -13.21 13.12 -11.26
CA TRP A 40 -12.81 11.95 -10.48
C TRP A 40 -13.69 10.76 -10.84
N VAL A 41 -13.10 9.58 -11.05
CA VAL A 41 -13.83 8.34 -11.36
C VAL A 41 -13.60 7.34 -10.25
N CYS A 42 -14.64 6.58 -9.91
CA CYS A 42 -14.52 5.48 -8.97
C CYS A 42 -13.33 4.57 -9.33
N GLN A 43 -12.59 4.15 -8.32
CA GLN A 43 -11.42 3.29 -8.49
C GLN A 43 -11.80 1.83 -8.78
N THR A 44 -12.97 1.38 -8.33
CA THR A 44 -13.44 -0.01 -8.47
C THR A 44 -13.63 -0.38 -9.93
N LYS A 45 -13.13 -1.57 -10.31
CA LYS A 45 -13.28 -2.08 -11.68
C LYS A 45 -14.75 -2.30 -12.00
N GLY A 46 -15.18 -1.92 -13.20
CA GLY A 46 -16.58 -2.05 -13.62
C GLY A 46 -17.53 -0.99 -13.04
N CYS A 47 -17.06 -0.11 -12.15
CA CYS A 47 -17.85 1.02 -11.66
C CYS A 47 -17.64 2.26 -12.54
N SER A 48 -18.75 2.85 -13.02
CA SER A 48 -18.74 4.02 -13.91
C SER A 48 -19.08 5.34 -13.20
N VAL A 49 -19.24 5.32 -11.87
CA VAL A 49 -19.56 6.51 -11.08
C VAL A 49 -18.41 7.51 -11.12
N TYR A 50 -18.77 8.79 -11.28
CA TYR A 50 -17.83 9.89 -11.28
C TYR A 50 -18.34 11.07 -10.45
N VAL A 51 -17.38 11.85 -9.95
CA VAL A 51 -17.57 13.02 -9.11
C VAL A 51 -16.85 14.21 -9.74
N HIS A 52 -17.49 15.37 -9.70
CA HIS A 52 -16.88 16.65 -10.02
C HIS A 52 -16.60 17.42 -8.75
N THR A 53 -15.37 17.93 -8.60
CA THR A 53 -15.05 18.91 -7.57
C THR A 53 -14.62 20.24 -8.18
N SER A 54 -14.79 21.33 -7.42
CA SER A 54 -14.22 22.63 -7.74
C SER A 54 -12.68 22.58 -7.68
N LEU A 55 -12.01 23.61 -8.19
CA LEU A 55 -10.57 23.78 -7.99
C LEU A 55 -10.21 23.86 -6.51
N LYS A 56 -11.11 24.43 -5.68
CA LYS A 56 -11.05 24.49 -4.22
C LYS A 56 -11.57 23.21 -3.51
N ASP A 57 -11.65 22.10 -4.23
CA ASP A 57 -11.97 20.77 -3.68
C ASP A 57 -13.37 20.59 -3.04
N VAL A 58 -14.28 21.51 -3.30
CA VAL A 58 -15.71 21.38 -2.96
C VAL A 58 -16.41 20.43 -3.93
N VAL A 59 -17.20 19.47 -3.42
CA VAL A 59 -18.01 18.57 -4.26
C VAL A 59 -19.09 19.35 -4.99
N LEU A 60 -19.10 19.27 -6.32
CA LEU A 60 -20.07 19.96 -7.18
C LEU A 60 -21.17 19.03 -7.69
N LYS A 61 -20.82 17.79 -8.01
CA LYS A 61 -21.75 16.79 -8.55
C LYS A 61 -21.27 15.39 -8.27
N VAL A 62 -22.19 14.52 -7.87
CA VAL A 62 -22.07 13.06 -7.87
C VAL A 62 -23.14 12.53 -8.82
N THR A 63 -22.80 11.52 -9.64
CA THR A 63 -23.65 11.18 -10.80
C THR A 63 -24.71 10.12 -10.51
N ARG A 64 -24.28 8.94 -10.06
CA ARG A 64 -25.12 7.74 -9.88
C ARG A 64 -24.66 7.00 -8.63
N ASP A 65 -25.46 6.03 -8.20
CA ASP A 65 -25.08 5.06 -7.19
C ASP A 65 -24.04 4.07 -7.72
N HIS A 66 -23.23 3.55 -6.79
CA HIS A 66 -22.22 2.56 -7.11
C HIS A 66 -22.85 1.18 -7.25
N ASN A 67 -22.25 0.35 -8.11
CA ASN A 67 -22.60 -1.07 -8.26
C ASN A 67 -21.81 -1.97 -7.30
N HIS A 68 -21.24 -1.39 -6.24
CA HIS A 68 -20.48 -2.10 -5.22
C HIS A 68 -20.67 -1.39 -3.89
N LEU A 69 -20.43 -2.11 -2.81
CA LEU A 69 -20.47 -1.55 -1.47
C LEU A 69 -19.28 -0.59 -1.24
N PRO A 70 -19.42 0.38 -0.32
CA PRO A 70 -18.28 1.13 0.20
C PRO A 70 -17.30 0.20 0.91
N HIS A 71 -16.03 0.60 0.95
CA HIS A 71 -14.95 -0.19 1.56
C HIS A 71 -14.21 0.67 2.60
N PRO A 72 -14.84 0.98 3.74
CA PRO A 72 -14.24 1.82 4.78
C PRO A 72 -12.93 1.27 5.34
N GLU A 73 -12.81 -0.06 5.45
CA GLU A 73 -11.63 -0.77 5.94
C GLU A 73 -10.38 -0.47 5.08
N ASN A 74 -10.57 -0.37 3.75
CA ASN A 74 -9.50 -0.03 2.83
C ASN A 74 -9.02 1.42 2.96
N ILE A 75 -9.92 2.33 3.36
CA ILE A 75 -9.59 3.74 3.61
C ILE A 75 -8.81 3.88 4.90
N GLN A 76 -9.31 3.25 5.95
CA GLN A 76 -8.67 3.20 7.26
C GLN A 76 -7.25 2.63 7.18
N LEU A 77 -7.08 1.48 6.51
CA LEU A 77 -5.78 0.86 6.28
C LEU A 77 -4.81 1.81 5.55
N LYS A 78 -5.33 2.60 4.60
CA LYS A 78 -4.51 3.54 3.85
C LYS A 78 -4.10 4.77 4.66
N GLN A 79 -5.00 5.28 5.51
CA GLN A 79 -4.70 6.35 6.46
C GLN A 79 -3.62 5.89 7.44
N PHE A 80 -3.79 4.70 8.02
CA PHE A 80 -2.81 4.09 8.91
C PHE A 80 -1.43 3.97 8.25
N ARG A 81 -1.36 3.37 7.04
CA ARG A 81 -0.10 3.24 6.29
C ARG A 81 0.55 4.60 6.00
N THR A 82 -0.26 5.64 5.78
CA THR A 82 0.25 6.99 5.53
C THR A 82 0.88 7.55 6.81
N LYS A 83 0.22 7.41 7.97
CA LYS A 83 0.76 7.81 9.27
C LYS A 83 2.08 7.10 9.61
N VAL A 84 2.11 5.77 9.50
CA VAL A 84 3.32 4.98 9.79
C VAL A 84 4.48 5.43 8.88
N LYS A 85 4.20 5.68 7.59
CA LYS A 85 5.22 6.18 6.65
C LYS A 85 5.70 7.57 7.02
N GLU A 86 4.81 8.48 7.38
CA GLU A 86 5.17 9.83 7.80
C GLU A 86 6.02 9.83 9.06
N ARG A 87 5.69 8.99 10.05
CA ARG A 87 6.50 8.81 11.26
C ARG A 87 7.85 8.19 10.96
N ALA A 88 7.89 7.12 10.18
CA ALA A 88 9.14 6.46 9.78
C ALA A 88 10.10 7.36 8.99
N MET A 89 9.58 8.40 8.32
CA MET A 89 10.41 9.40 7.64
C MET A 89 10.91 10.51 8.57
N LYS A 90 10.21 10.79 9.68
CA LYS A 90 10.52 11.89 10.61
C LYS A 90 11.31 11.44 11.84
N GLU A 91 11.10 10.21 12.27
CA GLU A 91 11.64 9.64 13.49
C GLU A 91 12.75 8.63 13.18
N THR A 92 13.73 8.52 14.07
CA THR A 92 14.75 7.46 14.01
C THR A 92 14.24 6.14 14.60
N THR A 93 13.04 6.14 15.20
CA THR A 93 12.41 4.96 15.79
C THR A 93 12.27 3.83 14.76
N PRO A 94 12.63 2.58 15.08
CA PRO A 94 12.45 1.46 14.17
C PRO A 94 10.99 1.30 13.72
N ILE A 95 10.78 1.03 12.43
CA ILE A 95 9.45 0.93 11.79
C ILE A 95 8.52 -0.06 12.53
N ILE A 96 9.07 -1.15 13.06
CA ILE A 96 8.30 -2.17 13.82
C ILE A 96 7.64 -1.53 15.04
N LYS A 97 8.41 -0.76 15.81
CA LYS A 97 7.94 -0.11 17.04
C LYS A 97 6.91 0.97 16.72
N ILE A 98 7.14 1.76 15.67
CA ILE A 98 6.15 2.73 15.16
C ILE A 98 4.84 2.02 14.81
N TYR A 99 4.90 0.87 14.14
CA TYR A 99 3.72 0.11 13.76
C TYR A 99 2.93 -0.39 14.98
N GLU A 100 3.61 -1.00 15.96
CA GLU A 100 2.99 -1.49 17.19
C GLU A 100 2.31 -0.36 17.97
N GLU A 101 3.00 0.77 18.15
CA GLU A 101 2.46 1.96 18.81
C GLU A 101 1.24 2.52 18.07
N GLU A 102 1.29 2.62 16.74
CA GLU A 102 0.16 3.12 15.94
C GLU A 102 -1.04 2.16 15.98
N VAL A 103 -0.81 0.85 16.01
CA VAL A 103 -1.89 -0.16 16.14
C VAL A 103 -2.57 -0.02 17.49
N ILE A 104 -1.80 0.07 18.58
CA ILE A 104 -2.31 0.26 19.93
C ILE A 104 -3.08 1.59 20.03
N SER A 105 -2.50 2.67 19.48
CA SER A 105 -3.09 4.00 19.55
C SER A 105 -4.36 4.15 18.72
N SER A 106 -4.48 3.47 17.58
CA SER A 106 -5.55 3.74 16.61
C SER A 106 -6.89 3.09 16.96
N GLN A 107 -6.94 2.19 17.96
CA GLN A 107 -8.16 1.43 18.35
C GLN A 107 -8.95 0.93 17.12
N MET A 108 -8.23 0.33 16.17
CA MET A 108 -8.80 -0.08 14.90
C MET A 108 -9.85 -1.19 15.08
N PRO A 109 -10.93 -1.21 14.28
CA PRO A 109 -11.92 -2.27 14.36
C PRO A 109 -11.30 -3.63 13.97
N PRO A 110 -11.75 -4.75 14.57
CA PRO A 110 -11.18 -6.08 14.34
C PRO A 110 -11.10 -6.46 12.86
N GLU A 111 -12.08 -6.06 12.06
CA GLU A 111 -12.15 -6.32 10.62
C GLU A 111 -10.98 -5.68 9.87
N THR A 112 -10.55 -4.48 10.28
CA THR A 112 -9.41 -3.81 9.65
C THR A 112 -8.09 -4.41 10.10
N LEU A 113 -7.97 -4.79 11.38
CA LEU A 113 -6.80 -5.49 11.92
C LEU A 113 -6.56 -6.83 11.19
N ALA A 114 -7.61 -7.55 10.82
CA ALA A 114 -7.51 -8.81 10.08
C ALA A 114 -6.93 -8.66 8.67
N ILE A 115 -7.06 -7.48 8.04
CA ILE A 115 -6.56 -7.18 6.68
C ILE A 115 -5.16 -6.52 6.73
N MET A 116 -4.69 -6.12 7.91
CA MET A 116 -3.38 -5.52 8.08
C MET A 116 -2.29 -6.59 7.95
N PRO A 117 -1.28 -6.40 7.07
CA PRO A 117 -0.13 -7.30 7.03
C PRO A 117 0.54 -7.28 8.39
N LEU A 118 0.77 -8.45 8.98
CA LEU A 118 1.42 -8.52 10.28
C LEU A 118 2.82 -7.91 10.14
N ALA A 119 3.30 -7.17 11.15
CA ALA A 119 4.67 -6.64 11.15
C ALA A 119 5.71 -7.73 10.79
N ARG A 120 5.44 -8.97 11.18
CA ARG A 120 6.20 -10.17 10.79
C ARG A 120 6.27 -10.44 9.28
N GLU A 121 5.20 -10.20 8.53
CA GLU A 121 5.18 -10.35 7.07
C GLU A 121 5.98 -9.23 6.39
N LEU A 122 5.89 -8.00 6.90
CA LEU A 122 6.70 -6.88 6.41
C LEU A 122 8.20 -7.11 6.62
N LEU A 123 8.57 -7.73 7.75
CA LEU A 123 9.96 -8.13 8.03
C LEU A 123 10.42 -9.29 7.15
N LYS A 124 9.55 -10.30 6.92
CA LYS A 124 9.84 -11.37 5.96
C LYS A 124 10.03 -10.84 4.54
N GLU A 125 9.17 -9.94 4.08
CA GLU A 125 9.29 -9.33 2.76
C GLU A 125 10.56 -8.50 2.61
N ARG A 126 10.96 -7.75 3.64
CA ARG A 126 12.19 -6.97 3.64
C ARG A 126 13.43 -7.88 3.60
N ALA A 127 13.45 -8.90 4.46
CA ALA A 127 14.51 -9.90 4.47
C ALA A 127 14.64 -10.60 3.11
N MET A 128 13.53 -11.01 2.48
CA MET A 128 13.55 -11.62 1.14
C MET A 128 14.06 -10.68 0.04
N LYS A 129 13.74 -9.37 0.11
CA LYS A 129 14.19 -8.37 -0.87
C LYS A 129 15.66 -7.99 -0.70
N GLU A 130 16.22 -8.12 0.50
CA GLU A 130 17.64 -7.88 0.79
C GLU A 130 18.49 -9.12 0.51
N THR A 131 17.98 -10.34 0.73
CA THR A 131 18.70 -11.59 0.43
C THR A 131 18.70 -11.98 -1.05
N THR A 132 17.64 -11.68 -1.80
CA THR A 132 17.56 -11.98 -3.25
C THR A 132 18.67 -11.35 -4.10
N PRO A 133 19.05 -10.07 -3.94
CA PRO A 133 20.20 -9.53 -4.66
C PRO A 133 21.53 -10.14 -4.21
N ILE A 134 21.70 -10.46 -2.92
CA ILE A 134 22.94 -11.09 -2.42
C ILE A 134 23.11 -12.51 -2.98
N ILE A 135 22.04 -13.31 -3.04
CA ILE A 135 22.07 -14.65 -3.64
C ILE A 135 22.43 -14.57 -5.12
N LYS A 136 21.86 -13.63 -5.87
CA LYS A 136 22.19 -13.44 -7.29
C LYS A 136 23.64 -13.06 -7.51
N ILE A 137 24.18 -12.14 -6.69
CA ILE A 137 25.59 -11.74 -6.76
C ILE A 137 26.48 -12.95 -6.47
N TYR A 138 26.15 -13.72 -5.44
CA TYR A 138 26.89 -14.93 -5.09
C TYR A 138 26.82 -16.00 -6.19
N GLU A 139 25.64 -16.24 -6.79
CA GLU A 139 25.49 -17.18 -7.91
C GLU A 139 26.28 -16.72 -9.14
N GLU A 140 26.25 -15.43 -9.50
CA GLU A 140 27.02 -14.87 -10.61
C GLU A 140 28.55 -14.96 -10.37
N GLU A 141 29.02 -14.66 -9.16
CA GLU A 141 30.43 -14.77 -8.76
C GLU A 141 30.91 -16.23 -8.73
N VAL A 142 30.06 -17.16 -8.28
CA VAL A 142 30.35 -18.61 -8.27
C VAL A 142 30.38 -19.18 -9.70
N ILE A 143 29.47 -18.76 -10.58
CA ILE A 143 29.44 -19.17 -11.99
C ILE A 143 30.69 -18.63 -12.73
N SER A 144 31.13 -17.41 -12.42
CA SER A 144 32.30 -16.78 -13.04
C SER A 144 33.64 -17.37 -12.56
N SER A 145 33.70 -18.01 -11.40
CA SER A 145 34.95 -18.46 -10.78
C SER A 145 35.32 -19.93 -11.05
N GLN A 146 34.47 -20.70 -11.74
CA GLN A 146 34.69 -22.13 -12.09
C GLN A 146 35.30 -22.93 -10.93
N MET A 147 34.77 -22.74 -9.72
CA MET A 147 35.30 -23.43 -8.55
C MET A 147 35.01 -24.93 -8.60
N PRO A 148 35.94 -25.79 -8.14
CA PRO A 148 35.74 -27.23 -8.14
C PRO A 148 34.51 -27.62 -7.30
N PRO A 149 33.71 -28.60 -7.75
CA PRO A 149 32.42 -28.96 -7.14
C PRO A 149 32.52 -29.41 -5.68
N GLU A 150 33.71 -29.85 -5.25
CA GLU A 150 34.01 -30.22 -3.87
C GLU A 150 33.94 -29.03 -2.91
N THR A 151 34.28 -27.82 -3.37
CA THR A 151 34.25 -26.60 -2.55
C THR A 151 32.82 -26.11 -2.32
N LEU A 152 31.94 -26.26 -3.32
CA LEU A 152 30.52 -25.87 -3.22
C LEU A 152 29.73 -26.69 -2.20
N ALA A 153 30.13 -27.95 -1.96
CA ALA A 153 29.46 -28.86 -1.04
C ALA A 153 29.67 -28.49 0.45
N ILE A 154 30.71 -27.71 0.76
CA ILE A 154 31.13 -27.39 2.13
C ILE A 154 30.61 -26.00 2.55
N MET A 155 30.14 -25.17 1.59
CA MET A 155 29.72 -23.80 1.88
C MET A 155 28.38 -23.75 2.63
N PRO A 156 28.27 -22.94 3.72
CA PRO A 156 27.09 -22.92 4.60
C PRO A 156 25.78 -22.64 3.86
N LEU A 157 25.80 -21.74 2.87
CA LEU A 157 24.62 -21.28 2.12
C LEU A 157 24.02 -22.37 1.20
N ALA A 158 24.87 -23.21 0.59
CA ALA A 158 24.43 -24.30 -0.29
C ALA A 158 23.68 -25.41 0.48
N ARG A 159 24.04 -25.59 1.76
CA ARG A 159 23.40 -26.55 2.67
C ARG A 159 22.00 -26.11 3.11
N GLU A 160 21.75 -24.80 3.18
CA GLU A 160 20.44 -24.23 3.51
C GLU A 160 19.47 -24.26 2.32
N LEU A 161 19.96 -24.04 1.10
CA LEU A 161 19.12 -24.14 -0.12
C LEU A 161 18.56 -25.55 -0.36
N ARG A 162 19.25 -26.61 0.08
CA ARG A 162 18.70 -27.98 0.02
C ARG A 162 17.60 -28.25 1.05
N LYS A 163 17.65 -27.59 2.22
CA LYS A 163 16.65 -27.79 3.29
C LYS A 163 15.31 -27.12 2.99
N ASN A 164 15.30 -26.11 2.12
CA ASN A 164 14.10 -25.33 1.78
C ASN A 164 13.38 -25.84 0.52
N ASN A 165 13.88 -26.91 -0.11
CA ASN A 165 13.36 -27.47 -1.37
C ASN A 165 12.94 -28.95 -1.25
N THR A 166 12.65 -29.40 -0.03
CA THR A 166 12.00 -30.68 0.30
C THR A 166 10.75 -30.45 1.11
#